data_AF-A0A2J8RYP1-F1
#
_entry.id   AF-A0A2J8RYP1-F1
#
_cell.length_a   1.000
_cell.length_b   1.000
_cell.length_c   1.000
_cell.angle_alpha   90.00
_cell.angle_beta   90.00
_cell.angle_gamma   90.00
#
_symmetry.space_group_name_H-M   'P 1'
#
loop_
_entity.id
_entity.type
_entity.pdbx_description
1 polymer ?
#
loop_
_entity_poly.entity_id
_entity_poly.type
_entity_poly.pdbx_seq_one_letter_code
_entity_poly.pdbx_strand_id
1 'polypeptide(L)'
;YIGVLIDDLTTLGTSEPYRMFTSRVEFRLSLRPDNADSRLTLRGYKDAGCVSQQRYERACWMKSSLEEGISVLKSIEFSSSKWKKLIPEASISTSRSLPVRALDVLKYEEVDMDSLAKAVPEPLKKYTKCRELAERLKIEDRGC
;
A
#
# COMPACT_ATOMS: atom_id res chain seq x y z
N TYR A 1 14.42 -1.13 -8.75
CA TYR A 1 15.12 -2.18 -9.50
C TYR A 1 15.89 -1.63 -10.70
N ILE A 2 15.28 -0.98 -11.71
CA ILE A 2 16.03 -0.47 -12.88
C ILE A 2 17.21 0.44 -12.50
N GLY A 3 17.02 1.40 -11.59
CA GLY A 3 18.14 2.26 -11.13
C GLY A 3 19.25 1.48 -10.41
N VAL A 4 18.89 0.47 -9.61
CA VAL A 4 19.86 -0.41 -8.92
C VAL A 4 20.64 -1.24 -9.94
N LEU A 5 19.98 -1.78 -10.96
CA LEU A 5 20.62 -2.50 -12.05
C LEU A 5 21.64 -1.63 -12.78
N ILE A 6 21.29 -0.38 -13.11
CA ILE A 6 22.20 0.54 -13.82
C ILE A 6 23.41 0.89 -12.93
N ASP A 7 23.17 1.20 -11.65
CA ASP A 7 24.23 1.46 -10.67
C ASP A 7 25.20 0.29 -10.56
N ASP A 8 24.68 -0.94 -10.38
CA ASP A 8 25.49 -2.15 -10.26
C ASP A 8 26.32 -2.40 -11.54
N LEU A 9 25.73 -2.26 -12.73
CA LEU A 9 26.43 -2.47 -14.00
C LEU A 9 27.55 -1.44 -14.25
N THR A 10 27.34 -0.20 -13.83
CA THR A 10 28.33 0.89 -14.03
C THR A 10 29.43 0.89 -12.99
N THR A 11 29.17 0.38 -11.78
CA THR A 11 30.13 0.36 -10.67
C THR A 11 30.91 -0.94 -10.57
N LEU A 12 30.26 -2.09 -10.74
CA LEU A 12 30.85 -3.43 -10.55
C LEU A 12 31.20 -4.12 -11.87
N GLY A 13 30.67 -3.63 -13.00
CA GLY A 13 30.84 -4.26 -14.30
C GLY A 13 30.04 -5.56 -14.44
N THR A 14 30.48 -6.45 -15.33
CA THR A 14 29.74 -7.66 -15.73
C THR A 14 30.54 -8.95 -15.57
N SER A 15 31.56 -8.97 -14.69
CA SER A 15 32.46 -10.10 -14.50
C SER A 15 31.79 -11.33 -13.87
N GLU A 16 30.71 -11.15 -13.13
CA GLU A 16 29.82 -12.22 -12.67
C GLU A 16 28.37 -11.96 -13.12
N PRO A 17 27.56 -13.01 -13.35
CA PRO A 17 26.16 -12.86 -13.74
C PRO A 17 25.38 -12.08 -12.69
N TYR A 18 24.81 -10.95 -13.09
CA TYR A 18 24.04 -10.08 -12.22
C TYR A 18 22.88 -10.84 -11.55
N ARG A 19 22.82 -10.81 -10.21
CA ARG A 19 21.71 -11.37 -9.42
C ARG A 19 20.88 -10.26 -8.78
N MET A 20 19.84 -9.83 -9.49
CA MET A 20 18.95 -8.74 -9.09
C MET A 20 18.27 -8.91 -7.72
N PHE A 21 18.16 -10.14 -7.21
CA PHE A 21 17.38 -10.46 -6.00
C PHE A 21 18.22 -10.74 -4.74
N THR A 22 19.55 -10.75 -4.84
CA THR A 22 20.42 -11.15 -3.72
C THR A 22 21.26 -10.01 -3.12
N SER A 23 21.46 -8.90 -3.83
CA SER A 23 22.52 -7.95 -3.48
C SER A 23 22.13 -6.80 -2.54
N ARG A 24 20.85 -6.38 -2.45
CA ARG A 24 20.49 -5.19 -1.62
C ARG A 24 19.10 -5.32 -0.97
N VAL A 25 19.05 -5.82 0.27
CA VAL A 25 17.80 -6.08 1.02
C VAL A 25 17.13 -4.79 1.52
N GLU A 26 17.91 -3.74 1.78
CA GLU A 26 17.43 -2.48 2.38
C GLU A 26 16.43 -1.70 1.52
N PHE A 27 16.50 -1.81 0.19
CA PHE A 27 15.56 -1.14 -0.71
C PHE A 27 14.36 -2.02 -1.10
N ARG A 28 14.31 -3.27 -0.64
CA ARG A 28 13.33 -4.26 -1.15
C ARG A 28 11.89 -3.91 -0.77
N LEU A 29 11.68 -3.32 0.41
CA LEU A 29 10.36 -2.92 0.88
C LEU A 29 9.80 -1.72 0.10
N SER A 30 10.65 -0.76 -0.27
CA SER A 30 10.24 0.43 -1.02
C SER A 30 10.16 0.20 -2.53
N LEU A 31 10.90 -0.79 -3.08
CA LEU A 31 10.97 -1.07 -4.52
C LEU A 31 9.99 -2.12 -5.02
N ARG A 32 8.95 -2.46 -4.25
CA ARG A 32 8.02 -3.53 -4.60
C ARG A 32 7.37 -3.36 -5.99
N PRO A 33 7.05 -4.48 -6.68
CA PRO A 33 6.34 -4.41 -7.97
C PRO A 33 4.98 -3.72 -7.86
N ASP A 34 4.27 -3.95 -6.75
CA ASP A 34 2.92 -3.42 -6.50
C ASP A 34 2.87 -1.89 -6.33
N ASN A 35 3.99 -1.20 -6.09
CA ASN A 35 4.06 0.27 -5.97
C ASN A 35 4.84 0.96 -7.11
N ALA A 36 5.23 0.19 -8.14
CA ALA A 36 6.12 0.69 -9.20
C ALA A 36 5.52 1.83 -10.03
N ASP A 37 4.21 1.78 -10.25
CA ASP A 37 3.46 2.81 -10.97
C ASP A 37 3.40 4.14 -10.19
N SER A 38 3.18 4.10 -8.87
CA SER A 38 3.22 5.28 -7.99
C SER A 38 4.58 5.97 -8.03
N ARG A 39 5.67 5.20 -8.19
CA ARG A 39 7.04 5.70 -8.27
C ARG A 39 7.43 6.22 -9.66
N LEU A 40 6.99 5.54 -10.73
CA LEU A 40 7.55 5.73 -12.07
C LEU A 40 6.57 6.29 -13.10
N THR A 41 5.27 6.03 -13.00
CA THR A 41 4.31 6.39 -14.06
C THR A 41 4.23 7.90 -14.28
N LEU A 42 4.22 8.69 -13.20
CA LEU A 42 4.15 10.15 -13.29
C LEU A 42 5.39 10.73 -14.00
N ARG A 43 6.57 10.21 -13.67
CA ARG A 43 7.85 10.61 -14.30
C ARG A 43 7.94 10.11 -15.74
N GLY A 44 7.48 8.88 -15.99
CA GLY A 44 7.41 8.31 -17.34
C GLY A 44 6.55 9.12 -18.28
N TYR A 45 5.47 9.73 -17.78
CA TYR A 45 4.64 10.65 -18.56
C TYR A 45 5.28 12.03 -18.72
N LYS A 46 5.67 12.67 -17.61
CA LYS A 46 6.13 14.08 -17.60
C LYS A 46 7.55 14.26 -18.14
N ASP A 47 8.47 13.37 -17.75
CA ASP A 47 9.90 13.57 -17.98
C ASP A 47 10.37 12.79 -19.22
N ALA A 48 9.83 11.58 -19.42
CA ALA A 48 10.31 10.66 -20.46
C ALA A 48 9.37 10.53 -21.68
N GLY A 49 8.11 10.95 -21.58
CA GLY A 49 7.11 10.81 -22.65
C GLY A 49 6.79 9.36 -23.06
N CYS A 50 7.13 8.36 -22.24
CA CYS A 50 7.00 6.94 -22.57
C CYS A 50 5.74 6.28 -21.98
N VAL A 51 4.87 7.07 -21.35
CA VAL A 51 3.61 6.63 -20.74
C VAL A 51 2.44 7.28 -21.47
N SER A 52 1.36 6.53 -21.72
CA SER A 52 0.15 7.09 -22.32
C SER A 52 -0.64 7.96 -21.34
N GLN A 53 -1.37 8.95 -21.87
CA GLN A 53 -2.25 9.82 -21.07
C GLN A 53 -3.23 9.00 -20.21
N GLN A 54 -3.87 7.98 -20.80
CA GLN A 54 -4.81 7.11 -20.08
C GLN A 54 -4.16 6.42 -18.86
N ARG A 55 -2.92 5.95 -18.99
CA ARG A 55 -2.19 5.30 -17.90
C ARG A 55 -1.77 6.31 -16.83
N TYR A 56 -1.38 7.51 -17.24
CA TYR A 56 -1.09 8.62 -16.33
C TYR A 56 -2.31 9.02 -15.50
N GLU A 57 -3.46 9.22 -16.14
CA GLU A 57 -4.72 9.57 -15.46
C GLU A 57 -5.13 8.51 -14.44
N ARG A 58 -5.04 7.22 -14.80
CA ARG A 58 -5.31 6.12 -13.87
C ARG A 58 -4.39 6.14 -12.66
N ALA A 59 -3.09 6.39 -12.86
CA ALA A 59 -2.12 6.47 -11.77
C ALA A 59 -2.39 7.69 -10.87
N CYS A 60 -2.76 8.84 -11.44
CA CYS A 60 -3.16 10.02 -10.66
C CYS A 60 -4.43 9.75 -9.84
N TRP A 61 -5.46 9.16 -10.44
CA TRP A 61 -6.69 8.79 -9.74
C TRP A 61 -6.41 7.83 -8.58
N MET A 62 -5.61 6.79 -8.83
CA MET A 62 -5.25 5.82 -7.79
C MET A 62 -4.49 6.47 -6.65
N LYS A 63 -3.50 7.33 -6.95
CA LYS A 63 -2.73 8.07 -5.94
C LYS A 63 -3.63 8.91 -5.04
N SER A 64 -4.50 9.74 -5.63
CA SER A 64 -5.42 10.58 -4.86
C SER A 64 -6.41 9.76 -4.03
N SER A 65 -6.91 8.65 -4.59
CA SER A 65 -7.82 7.75 -3.88
C SER A 65 -7.17 7.05 -2.70
N LEU A 66 -5.88 6.69 -2.81
CA LEU A 66 -5.08 6.12 -1.72
C LEU A 66 -4.84 7.15 -0.62
N GLU A 67 -4.43 8.37 -0.97
CA GLU A 67 -4.21 9.46 -0.01
C GLU A 67 -5.49 9.77 0.78
N GLU A 68 -6.64 9.84 0.09
CA GLU A 68 -7.94 10.03 0.71
C GLU A 68 -8.32 8.83 1.61
N GLY A 69 -8.17 7.60 1.11
CA GLY A 69 -8.47 6.38 1.84
C GLY A 69 -7.68 6.24 3.13
N ILE A 70 -6.37 6.51 3.07
CA ILE A 70 -5.49 6.50 4.24
C ILE A 70 -5.92 7.58 5.25
N SER A 71 -6.26 8.79 4.79
CA SER A 71 -6.72 9.87 5.65
C SER A 71 -8.02 9.49 6.39
N VAL A 72 -8.97 8.90 5.66
CA VAL A 72 -10.23 8.40 6.22
C VAL A 72 -9.98 7.29 7.23
N LEU A 73 -9.15 6.30 6.91
CA LEU A 73 -8.83 5.20 7.83
C LEU A 73 -8.09 5.67 9.10
N LYS A 74 -7.31 6.75 9.02
CA LYS A 74 -6.67 7.39 10.19
C LYS A 74 -7.67 8.15 11.06
N SER A 75 -8.73 8.70 10.48
CA SER A 75 -9.74 9.45 11.22
C SER A 75 -10.68 8.56 12.05
N ILE A 76 -10.80 7.28 11.70
CA ILE A 76 -11.66 6.33 12.39
C ILE A 76 -10.86 5.65 13.49
N GLU A 77 -11.18 5.96 14.75
CA GLU A 77 -10.52 5.44 15.92
C GLU A 77 -11.54 4.86 16.93
N PHE A 78 -11.31 3.62 17.37
CA PHE A 78 -12.11 2.98 18.42
C PHE A 78 -11.24 2.25 19.44
N SER A 79 -11.80 1.93 20.60
CA SER A 79 -11.11 1.07 21.58
C SER A 79 -10.88 -0.33 21.02
N SER A 80 -9.78 -0.98 21.45
CA SER A 80 -9.46 -2.37 21.10
C SER A 80 -10.61 -3.34 21.39
N SER A 81 -11.37 -3.09 22.48
CA SER A 81 -12.55 -3.88 22.86
C SER A 81 -13.72 -3.70 21.89
N LYS A 82 -13.93 -2.50 21.34
CA LYS A 82 -14.97 -2.24 20.34
C LYS A 82 -14.60 -2.89 19.02
N TRP A 83 -13.33 -2.79 18.59
CA TRP A 83 -12.87 -3.47 17.37
C TRP A 83 -13.04 -4.98 17.44
N LYS A 84 -12.65 -5.61 18.56
CA LYS A 84 -12.83 -7.07 18.74
C LYS A 84 -14.30 -7.52 18.72
N LYS A 85 -15.24 -6.66 19.13
CA LYS A 85 -16.68 -6.94 19.01
C LYS A 85 -17.18 -6.81 17.58
N LEU A 86 -16.66 -5.84 16.83
CA LEU A 86 -17.07 -5.58 15.46
C LEU A 86 -16.43 -6.55 14.45
N ILE A 87 -15.22 -7.00 14.73
CA ILE A 87 -14.44 -7.92 13.89
C ILE A 87 -13.87 -9.04 14.80
N PRO A 88 -14.70 -10.03 15.18
CA PRO A 88 -14.30 -11.10 16.10
C PRO A 88 -13.17 -11.99 15.56
N GLU A 89 -13.08 -12.12 14.23
CA GLU A 89 -12.04 -12.87 13.53
C GLU A 89 -10.64 -12.25 13.63
N ALA A 90 -10.55 -10.95 13.96
CA ALA A 90 -9.27 -10.27 14.05
C ALA A 90 -8.57 -10.54 15.39
N SER A 91 -7.30 -10.92 15.32
CA SER A 91 -6.42 -11.19 16.47
C SER A 91 -5.98 -9.90 17.22
N ILE A 92 -6.93 -9.01 17.50
CA ILE A 92 -6.69 -7.70 18.12
C ILE A 92 -6.41 -7.88 19.62
N SER A 93 -5.25 -7.38 20.06
CA SER A 93 -4.88 -7.40 21.47
C SER A 93 -5.74 -6.43 22.27
N THR A 94 -6.46 -6.93 23.26
CA THR A 94 -7.33 -6.13 24.13
C THR A 94 -6.61 -5.53 25.34
N SER A 95 -5.31 -5.78 25.51
CA SER A 95 -4.52 -5.25 26.63
C SER A 95 -4.21 -3.76 26.49
N ARG A 96 -4.33 -3.20 25.28
CA ARG A 96 -4.13 -1.78 25.02
C ARG A 96 -5.41 -0.98 25.32
N SER A 97 -5.30 -0.07 26.29
CA SER A 97 -6.35 0.91 26.63
C SER A 97 -6.48 2.05 25.60
N LEU A 98 -5.47 2.23 24.75
CA LEU A 98 -5.44 3.29 23.75
C LEU A 98 -6.38 3.01 22.56
N PRO A 99 -6.94 4.05 21.93
CA PRO A 99 -7.68 3.91 20.69
C PRO A 99 -6.79 3.35 19.57
N VAL A 100 -7.36 2.47 18.76
CA VAL A 100 -6.73 1.85 17.59
C VAL A 100 -7.43 2.39 16.35
N ARG A 101 -6.64 2.83 15.36
CA ARG A 101 -7.16 3.35 14.08
C ARG A 101 -7.64 2.21 13.19
N ALA A 102 -8.62 2.49 12.34
CA ALA A 102 -9.05 1.53 11.31
C ALA A 102 -7.89 1.13 10.39
N LEU A 103 -6.96 2.07 10.13
CA LEU A 103 -5.73 1.78 9.39
C LEU A 103 -4.90 0.68 10.06
N ASP A 104 -4.66 0.79 11.38
CA ASP A 104 -3.87 -0.21 12.12
C ASP A 104 -4.57 -1.57 12.20
N VAL A 105 -5.91 -1.59 12.15
CA VAL A 105 -6.70 -2.84 12.11
C VAL A 105 -6.58 -3.53 10.74
N LEU A 106 -6.36 -2.79 9.65
CA LEU A 106 -6.18 -3.37 8.31
C LEU A 106 -4.84 -4.13 8.15
N LYS A 107 -3.90 -3.95 9.09
CA LYS A 107 -2.61 -4.67 9.11
C LYS A 107 -2.78 -6.17 9.37
N TYR A 108 -3.79 -6.55 10.15
CA TYR A 108 -4.08 -7.95 10.47
C TYR A 108 -4.41 -8.72 9.19
N GLU A 109 -3.90 -9.95 9.06
CA GLU A 109 -4.08 -10.73 7.83
C GLU A 109 -5.52 -11.14 7.61
N GLU A 110 -6.21 -11.39 8.72
CA GLU A 110 -7.61 -11.79 8.80
C GLU A 110 -8.59 -10.66 8.48
N VAL A 111 -8.11 -9.43 8.36
CA VAL A 111 -8.93 -8.24 8.11
C VAL A 111 -8.79 -7.77 6.67
N ASP A 112 -9.93 -7.63 5.99
CA ASP A 112 -10.03 -7.04 4.65
C ASP A 112 -10.88 -5.77 4.69
N MET A 113 -10.82 -4.96 3.63
CA MET A 113 -11.66 -3.76 3.52
C MET A 113 -13.16 -4.08 3.61
N ASP A 114 -13.57 -5.29 3.22
CA ASP A 114 -14.96 -5.73 3.33
C ASP A 114 -15.38 -5.99 4.78
N SER A 115 -14.53 -6.58 5.62
CA SER A 115 -14.84 -6.77 7.05
C SER A 115 -14.85 -5.43 7.79
N LEU A 116 -13.90 -4.53 7.46
CA LEU A 116 -13.92 -3.15 7.97
C LEU A 116 -15.16 -2.37 7.54
N ALA A 117 -15.60 -2.50 6.28
CA ALA A 117 -16.81 -1.82 5.80
C ALA A 117 -18.10 -2.41 6.40
N LYS A 118 -18.12 -3.69 6.80
CA LYS A 118 -19.23 -4.25 7.59
C LYS A 118 -19.27 -3.67 8.99
N ALA A 119 -18.12 -3.49 9.63
CA ALA A 119 -17.98 -2.90 10.94
C ALA A 119 -18.30 -1.39 10.96
N VAL A 120 -17.88 -0.67 9.91
CA VAL A 120 -18.05 0.79 9.76
C VAL A 120 -18.50 1.10 8.32
N PRO A 121 -19.82 1.04 8.04
CA PRO A 121 -20.33 1.19 6.68
C PRO A 121 -20.03 2.55 6.05
N GLU A 122 -20.27 3.64 6.77
CA GLU A 122 -19.92 4.99 6.30
C GLU A 122 -18.69 5.48 7.07
N PRO A 123 -17.62 5.92 6.40
CA PRO A 123 -17.46 6.18 4.96
C PRO A 123 -16.85 5.02 4.12
N LEU A 124 -16.68 3.81 4.68
CA LEU A 124 -15.81 2.79 4.07
C LEU A 124 -16.44 2.01 2.91
N LYS A 125 -17.78 2.00 2.78
CA LYS A 125 -18.52 1.28 1.74
C LYS A 125 -18.13 1.69 0.31
N LYS A 126 -17.58 2.88 0.09
CA LYS A 126 -17.11 3.28 -1.25
C LYS A 126 -15.85 2.52 -1.69
N TYR A 127 -15.01 2.11 -0.75
CA TYR A 127 -13.74 1.44 -1.04
C TYR A 127 -13.92 -0.05 -1.40
N THR A 128 -15.04 -0.68 -1.02
CA THR A 128 -15.35 -2.06 -1.41
C THR A 128 -15.73 -2.21 -2.88
N LYS A 129 -16.10 -1.11 -3.56
CA LYS A 129 -16.44 -1.12 -4.99
C LYS A 129 -15.23 -1.31 -5.90
N CYS A 130 -14.05 -0.85 -5.46
CA CYS A 130 -12.82 -0.94 -6.24
C CYS A 130 -11.84 -1.87 -5.55
N ARG A 131 -11.80 -3.12 -6.03
CA ARG A 131 -10.91 -4.16 -5.49
C ARG A 131 -9.43 -3.74 -5.52
N GLU A 132 -8.98 -3.14 -6.62
CA GLU A 132 -7.60 -2.68 -6.77
C GLU A 132 -7.22 -1.66 -5.69
N LEU A 133 -8.10 -0.68 -5.42
CA LEU A 133 -7.87 0.32 -4.38
C LEU A 133 -7.84 -0.30 -2.99
N ALA A 134 -8.76 -1.24 -2.70
CA ALA A 134 -8.80 -1.95 -1.43
C ALA A 134 -7.54 -2.78 -1.16
N GLU A 135 -7.06 -3.51 -2.17
CA GLU A 135 -5.81 -4.28 -2.09
C GLU A 135 -4.61 -3.35 -1.84
N ARG A 136 -4.55 -2.22 -2.55
CA ARG A 136 -3.45 -1.25 -2.37
C ARG A 136 -3.47 -0.55 -1.02
N LEU A 137 -4.64 -0.22 -0.48
CA LEU A 137 -4.77 0.30 0.90
C LEU A 137 -4.22 -0.69 1.94
N LYS A 138 -4.45 -1.99 1.75
CA LYS A 138 -3.92 -3.05 2.62
C LYS A 138 -2.41 -3.26 2.46
N ILE A 139 -1.87 -3.05 1.26
CA ILE A 139 -0.43 -3.23 0.97
C ILE A 139 0.41 -2.04 1.44
N GLU A 140 -0.04 -0.80 1.15
CA GLU A 140 0.74 0.42 1.41
C GLU A 140 1.04 0.59 2.91
N ASP A 141 0.12 0.17 3.77
CA ASP A 141 0.26 0.24 5.23
C ASP A 141 1.13 -0.88 5.83
N ARG A 142 1.33 -2.00 5.11
CA ARG A 142 2.30 -3.05 5.49
C ARG A 142 3.75 -2.68 5.13
N GLY A 143 3.93 -1.59 4.38
CA GLY A 143 5.20 -1.17 3.79
C GLY A 143 5.96 -0.05 4.51
N CYS A 144 5.42 0.48 5.62
CA CYS A 144 6.08 1.47 6.49
C CYS A 144 6.50 0.87 7.83
#